data_AF-A0A6V8KQ28-F1
#
_entry.id   AF-A0A6V8KQ28-F1
#
_cell.length_a   1.000
_cell.length_b   1.000
_cell.length_c   1.000
_cell.angle_alpha   90.00
_cell.angle_beta   90.00
_cell.angle_gamma   90.00
#
_symmetry.space_group_name_H-M   'P 1'
#
loop_
_entity.id
_entity.type
_entity.pdbx_description
1 polymer ?
#
loop_
_entity_poly.entity_id
_entity_poly.type
_entity_poly.pdbx_seq_one_letter_code
_entity_poly.pdbx_strand_id
1 'polypeptide(L)'
;MTRPPGATDRCVGLGPREVLAECFGVAFPEEFFVIVEADPGDALPGYATNLPWELAVPLERGGPVVQPWRMLRRAERRIFAWDADLVPLLELYGDYRANHGAKKRQPRVPHGDLIHCYRLGELAAGRSTVVGVSRHAADEGGELSVRPCGPSLLTVLHEYVDARHRLDEWEIMQPWNWGAGSIDDEEVEQSRERVAEIEALQRELANRTGATEK
;
A
#
# COMPACT_ATOMS: atom_id res chain seq x y z
N MET A 1 5.03 7.19 36.50
CA MET A 1 3.91 6.86 35.58
C MET A 1 3.95 5.39 35.29
N THR A 2 3.06 4.63 35.93
CA THR A 2 2.92 3.19 35.81
C THR A 2 2.22 2.83 34.50
N ARG A 3 2.86 1.96 33.70
CA ARG A 3 2.29 1.38 32.48
C ARG A 3 0.99 0.63 32.83
N PRO A 4 -0.09 0.74 32.03
CA PRO A 4 -1.25 -0.11 32.24
C PRO A 4 -0.86 -1.57 31.94
N PRO A 5 -1.19 -2.53 32.82
CA PRO A 5 -0.95 -3.95 32.58
C PRO A 5 -2.05 -4.50 31.66
N GLY A 6 -1.68 -5.19 30.57
CA GLY A 6 -2.62 -6.08 29.88
C GLY A 6 -2.57 -6.14 28.34
N ALA A 7 -1.83 -5.25 27.66
CA ALA A 7 -1.78 -5.25 26.19
C ALA A 7 -0.53 -5.93 25.60
N THR A 8 0.59 -5.95 26.32
CA THR A 8 1.88 -6.41 25.76
C THR A 8 2.12 -7.92 25.85
N ASP A 9 1.25 -8.68 26.51
CA ASP A 9 1.45 -10.12 26.75
C ASP A 9 0.62 -11.02 25.81
N ARG A 10 -0.36 -10.47 25.08
CA ARG A 10 -1.28 -11.29 24.26
C ARG A 10 -0.72 -11.74 22.92
N CYS A 11 0.29 -11.07 22.40
CA CYS A 11 0.83 -11.34 21.06
C CYS A 11 2.19 -12.05 21.07
N VAL A 12 2.73 -12.37 22.25
CA VAL A 12 4.04 -13.00 22.38
C VAL A 12 3.99 -14.44 21.86
N GLY A 13 4.71 -14.72 20.77
CA GLY A 13 4.78 -16.06 20.16
C GLY A 13 3.77 -16.33 19.05
N LEU A 14 2.90 -15.36 18.74
CA LEU A 14 2.02 -15.40 17.57
C LEU A 14 2.81 -15.09 16.28
N GLY A 15 2.35 -15.64 15.15
CA GLY A 15 2.84 -15.24 13.83
C GLY A 15 2.17 -13.95 13.33
N PRO A 16 2.64 -13.38 12.22
CA PRO A 16 2.09 -12.14 11.65
C PRO A 16 0.57 -12.18 11.42
N ARG A 17 0.05 -13.34 11.00
CA ARG A 17 -1.38 -13.56 10.76
C ARG A 17 -2.20 -13.44 12.03
N GLU A 18 -1.78 -14.14 13.08
CA GLU A 18 -2.50 -14.16 14.34
C GLU A 18 -2.43 -12.81 15.04
N VAL A 19 -1.32 -12.09 14.93
CA VAL A 19 -1.21 -10.73 15.49
C VAL A 19 -2.16 -9.76 14.80
N LEU A 20 -2.24 -9.77 13.47
CA LEU A 20 -3.20 -8.92 12.74
C LEU A 20 -4.65 -9.30 13.09
N ALA A 21 -4.95 -10.60 13.18
CA ALA A 21 -6.28 -11.06 13.57
C ALA A 21 -6.66 -10.65 14.99
N GLU A 22 -5.75 -10.74 15.97
CA GLU A 22 -5.99 -10.28 17.34
C GLU A 22 -6.15 -8.76 17.42
N CYS A 23 -5.37 -8.01 16.64
CA CYS A 23 -5.40 -6.54 16.65
C CYS A 23 -6.67 -5.96 15.99
N PHE A 24 -7.14 -6.58 14.91
CA PHE A 24 -8.23 -6.05 14.09
C PHE A 24 -9.53 -6.86 14.20
N GLY A 25 -9.52 -8.00 14.90
CA GLY A 25 -10.67 -8.87 15.09
C GLY A 25 -11.08 -9.67 13.84
N VAL A 26 -10.32 -9.58 12.74
CA VAL A 26 -10.59 -10.21 11.45
C VAL A 26 -9.30 -10.70 10.80
N ALA A 27 -9.37 -11.80 10.06
CA ALA A 27 -8.23 -12.29 9.29
C ALA A 27 -7.97 -11.39 8.07
N PHE A 28 -6.69 -11.17 7.79
CA PHE A 28 -6.26 -10.45 6.58
C PHE A 28 -6.17 -11.43 5.39
N PRO A 29 -6.35 -10.95 4.16
CA PRO A 29 -6.30 -11.79 2.97
C PRO A 29 -4.87 -12.26 2.67
N GLU A 30 -4.73 -13.41 2.01
CA GLU A 30 -3.43 -14.01 1.66
C GLU A 30 -2.53 -13.06 0.86
N GLU A 31 -3.14 -12.26 -0.03
CA GLU A 31 -2.42 -11.27 -0.86
C GLU A 31 -1.60 -10.29 -0.02
N PHE A 32 -2.07 -9.95 1.18
CA PHE A 32 -1.36 -9.06 2.09
C PHE A 32 -0.03 -9.70 2.53
N PHE A 33 -0.05 -11.00 2.84
CA PHE A 33 1.12 -11.73 3.32
C PHE A 33 2.14 -11.97 2.21
N VAL A 34 1.69 -12.29 0.99
CA VAL A 34 2.57 -12.41 -0.18
C VAL A 34 3.33 -11.10 -0.44
N ILE A 35 2.68 -9.95 -0.27
CA ILE A 35 3.31 -8.63 -0.46
C ILE A 35 4.36 -8.37 0.62
N VAL A 36 4.03 -8.53 1.91
CA VAL A 36 4.95 -8.18 3.00
C VAL A 36 6.13 -9.15 3.12
N GLU A 37 5.96 -10.40 2.69
CA GLU A 37 7.06 -11.39 2.64
C GLU A 37 8.07 -11.08 1.53
N ALA A 38 7.67 -10.35 0.49
CA ALA A 38 8.53 -9.96 -0.63
C ALA A 38 9.38 -8.70 -0.37
N ASP A 39 9.45 -8.24 0.90
CA ASP A 39 10.00 -6.95 1.34
C ASP A 39 9.24 -5.75 0.75
N PRO A 40 8.29 -5.15 1.49
CA PRO A 40 7.48 -4.05 0.98
C PRO A 40 8.29 -2.76 0.75
N GLY A 41 9.47 -2.62 1.37
CA GLY A 41 10.32 -1.45 1.18
C GLY A 41 10.98 -1.41 -0.20
N ASP A 42 11.33 -2.59 -0.71
CA ASP A 42 11.92 -2.75 -2.03
C ASP A 42 10.88 -3.12 -3.09
N ALA A 43 9.75 -3.77 -2.77
CA ALA A 43 8.79 -4.31 -3.74
C ALA A 43 7.58 -3.41 -4.03
N LEU A 44 7.24 -2.43 -3.18
CA LEU A 44 6.03 -1.62 -3.36
C LEU A 44 6.33 -0.22 -3.89
N PRO A 45 5.54 0.27 -4.87
CA PRO A 45 5.67 1.63 -5.38
C PRO A 45 4.96 2.63 -4.46
N GLY A 46 5.46 2.82 -3.23
CA GLY A 46 4.83 3.71 -2.28
C GLY A 46 5.42 3.67 -0.87
N TYR A 47 4.70 4.28 0.06
CA TYR A 47 5.02 4.22 1.48
C TYR A 47 4.06 3.28 2.20
N ALA A 48 4.60 2.22 2.81
CA ALA A 48 3.83 1.39 3.72
C ALA A 48 3.40 2.20 4.95
N THR A 49 2.19 1.93 5.44
CA THR A 49 1.68 2.51 6.69
C THR A 49 2.21 1.75 7.90
N ASN A 50 2.11 2.33 9.10
CA ASN A 50 2.54 1.70 10.35
C ASN A 50 1.56 0.58 10.76
N LEU A 51 1.54 -0.53 10.03
CA LEU A 51 0.71 -1.67 10.37
C LEU A 51 1.31 -2.48 11.53
N PRO A 52 0.46 -3.04 12.41
CA PRO A 52 0.92 -3.79 13.59
C PRO A 52 1.74 -5.06 13.28
N TRP A 53 1.78 -5.56 12.04
CA TRP A 53 2.51 -6.81 11.74
C TRP A 53 4.03 -6.65 11.87
N GLU A 54 4.56 -5.42 11.75
CA GLU A 54 5.96 -5.12 12.10
C GLU A 54 6.25 -5.38 13.59
N LEU A 55 5.22 -5.40 14.44
CA LEU A 55 5.30 -5.79 15.85
C LEU A 55 5.13 -7.30 16.06
N ALA A 56 4.70 -8.05 15.05
CA ALA A 56 4.44 -9.48 15.14
C ALA A 56 5.72 -10.32 15.08
N VAL A 57 6.80 -9.77 14.50
CA VAL A 57 8.13 -10.36 14.60
C VAL A 57 8.86 -9.61 15.72
N PRO A 58 9.20 -10.25 16.85
CA PRO A 58 9.99 -9.62 17.90
C PRO A 58 11.36 -9.16 17.36
N LEU A 59 11.89 -8.05 17.86
CA LEU A 59 13.19 -7.52 17.47
C LEU A 59 14.31 -8.57 17.64
N GLU A 60 14.20 -9.41 18.67
CA GLU A 60 15.12 -10.49 18.99
C GLU A 60 15.05 -11.67 18.00
N ARG A 61 14.04 -11.69 17.13
CA ARG A 61 13.82 -12.70 16.07
C ARG A 61 13.92 -12.11 14.66
N GLY A 62 14.57 -10.95 14.51
CA GLY A 62 14.74 -10.27 13.22
C GLY A 62 13.58 -9.34 12.86
N GLY A 63 12.71 -9.02 13.81
CA GLY A 63 11.67 -8.00 13.60
C GLY A 63 12.27 -6.62 13.37
N PRO A 64 11.62 -5.76 12.58
CA PRO A 64 12.13 -4.43 12.32
C PRO A 64 12.20 -3.63 13.62
N VAL A 65 13.25 -2.81 13.79
CA VAL A 65 13.21 -1.74 14.80
C VAL A 65 12.03 -0.86 14.43
N VAL A 66 11.02 -0.79 15.29
CA VAL A 66 9.84 0.06 15.08
C VAL A 66 10.31 1.50 14.96
N GLN A 67 10.48 1.95 13.72
CA GLN A 67 10.69 3.34 13.41
C GLN A 67 9.31 3.87 13.04
N PRO A 68 8.69 4.71 13.88
CA PRO A 68 7.43 5.33 13.49
C PRO A 68 7.71 6.14 12.23
N TRP A 69 7.22 5.67 11.08
CA TRP A 69 7.35 6.39 9.82
C TRP A 69 6.58 7.71 9.99
N ARG A 70 7.34 8.79 10.19
CA ARG A 70 6.79 10.08 10.66
C ARG A 70 5.83 10.70 9.66
N MET A 71 5.95 10.35 8.38
CA MET A 71 5.21 11.00 7.31
C MET A 71 3.71 10.67 7.38
N LEU A 72 3.33 9.39 7.49
CA LEU A 72 1.92 8.99 7.41
C LEU A 72 1.15 9.05 8.72
N ARG A 73 1.87 9.13 9.85
CA ARG A 73 1.27 9.05 11.20
C ARG A 73 0.10 10.01 11.43
N ARG A 74 0.15 11.21 10.85
CA ARG A 74 -0.94 12.20 11.00
C ARG A 74 -2.19 11.77 10.23
N ALA A 75 -2.04 11.34 8.98
CA ALA A 75 -3.16 10.83 8.20
C ALA A 75 -3.71 9.52 8.74
N GLU A 76 -2.86 8.55 9.11
CA GLU A 76 -3.30 7.27 9.69
C GLU A 76 -4.22 7.51 10.90
N ARG A 77 -3.75 8.33 11.85
CA ARG A 77 -4.55 8.71 13.04
C ARG A 77 -5.87 9.36 12.67
N ARG A 78 -5.87 10.19 11.63
CA ARG A 78 -7.07 10.87 11.17
C ARG A 78 -8.04 9.92 10.48
N ILE A 79 -7.55 8.99 9.66
CA ILE A 79 -8.35 7.94 9.03
C ILE A 79 -9.03 7.09 10.09
N PHE A 80 -8.29 6.60 11.09
CA PHE A 80 -8.87 5.86 12.21
C PHE A 80 -9.88 6.68 13.01
N ALA A 81 -9.67 7.99 13.17
CA ALA A 81 -10.61 8.86 13.87
C ALA A 81 -11.89 9.15 13.06
N TRP A 82 -11.80 9.16 11.72
CA TRP A 82 -12.95 9.32 10.84
C TRP A 82 -13.79 8.05 10.77
N ASP A 83 -13.15 6.91 10.59
CA ASP A 83 -13.81 5.63 10.43
C ASP A 83 -12.90 4.52 10.98
N ALA A 84 -13.29 3.95 12.13
CA ALA A 84 -12.55 2.89 12.78
C ALA A 84 -12.61 1.55 11.99
N ASP A 85 -13.48 1.47 10.98
CA ASP A 85 -13.55 0.33 10.06
C ASP A 85 -12.42 0.36 9.01
N LEU A 86 -11.77 1.52 8.80
CA LEU A 86 -10.69 1.66 7.83
C LEU A 86 -9.34 1.27 8.42
N VAL A 87 -8.65 0.34 7.74
CA VAL A 87 -7.26 0.00 8.03
C VAL A 87 -6.36 0.49 6.91
N PRO A 88 -5.58 1.56 7.12
CA PRO A 88 -4.56 2.02 6.17
C PRO A 88 -3.54 0.92 5.88
N LEU A 89 -3.12 0.78 4.63
CA LEU A 89 -2.16 -0.23 4.18
C LEU A 89 -0.92 0.43 3.58
N LEU A 90 -1.11 1.24 2.53
CA LEU A 90 -0.03 1.88 1.80
C LEU A 90 -0.51 3.17 1.12
N GLU A 91 0.36 4.16 1.03
CA GLU A 91 0.20 5.32 0.15
C GLU A 91 0.96 5.08 -1.16
N LEU A 92 0.28 5.24 -2.29
CA LEU A 92 0.95 5.22 -3.60
C LEU A 92 1.38 6.62 -4.00
N TYR A 93 2.57 6.72 -4.61
CA TYR A 93 3.12 8.01 -5.00
C TYR A 93 2.18 8.77 -5.95
N GLY A 94 1.98 10.05 -5.66
CA GLY A 94 1.33 10.97 -6.58
C GLY A 94 2.13 11.19 -7.86
N ASP A 95 1.44 11.60 -8.91
CA ASP A 95 2.08 12.11 -10.12
C ASP A 95 2.31 13.62 -9.99
N TYR A 96 3.48 13.99 -9.47
CA TYR A 96 3.89 15.39 -9.27
C TYR A 96 4.55 16.03 -10.51
N ARG A 97 4.44 15.43 -11.70
CA ARG A 97 5.07 15.98 -12.91
C ARG A 97 4.47 17.34 -13.26
N ALA A 98 5.33 18.28 -13.64
CA ALA A 98 4.93 19.64 -13.97
C ALA A 98 3.92 19.62 -15.13
N ASN A 99 2.71 20.14 -14.89
CA ASN A 99 1.71 20.23 -15.94
C ASN A 99 2.16 21.27 -16.97
N HIS A 100 2.74 20.82 -18.09
CA HIS A 100 3.35 21.67 -19.13
C HIS A 100 2.32 22.44 -19.99
N GLY A 101 1.17 22.81 -19.41
CA GLY A 101 0.17 23.70 -20.01
C GLY A 101 -0.61 23.13 -21.20
N ALA A 102 -0.26 21.95 -21.70
CA ALA A 102 -0.96 21.32 -22.79
C ALA A 102 -2.10 20.44 -22.26
N LYS A 103 -3.33 20.71 -22.69
CA LYS A 103 -4.51 19.83 -22.54
C LYS A 103 -4.37 18.49 -23.31
N LYS A 104 -3.19 17.88 -23.34
CA LYS A 104 -2.98 16.55 -23.91
C LYS A 104 -3.49 15.52 -22.91
N ARG A 105 -4.03 14.42 -23.44
CA ARG A 105 -4.44 13.25 -22.65
C ARG A 105 -3.19 12.54 -22.12
N GLN A 106 -2.54 13.13 -21.12
CA GLN A 106 -1.51 12.45 -20.34
C GLN A 106 -2.15 11.17 -19.75
N PRO A 107 -1.45 10.03 -19.79
CA PRO A 107 -1.86 8.86 -19.01
C PRO A 107 -2.04 9.28 -17.55
N ARG A 108 -3.22 9.00 -16.98
CA ARG A 108 -3.44 9.22 -15.55
C ARG A 108 -2.93 8.00 -14.81
N VAL A 109 -2.10 8.21 -13.81
CA VAL A 109 -1.79 7.16 -12.84
C VAL A 109 -2.99 7.08 -11.88
N PRO A 110 -3.82 6.02 -11.96
CA PRO A 110 -4.88 5.83 -10.97
C PRO A 110 -4.22 5.61 -9.61
N HIS A 111 -4.98 5.80 -8.53
CA HIS A 111 -4.54 5.45 -7.17
C HIS A 111 -3.42 6.32 -6.56
N GLY A 112 -2.70 7.14 -7.35
CA GLY A 112 -1.73 8.10 -6.82
C GLY A 112 -2.34 9.11 -5.83
N ASP A 113 -1.57 9.50 -4.81
CA ASP A 113 -1.98 10.38 -3.71
C ASP A 113 -3.13 9.85 -2.83
N LEU A 114 -3.42 8.54 -2.93
CA LEU A 114 -4.37 7.86 -2.07
C LEU A 114 -3.64 6.96 -1.06
N ILE A 115 -4.13 7.00 0.17
CA ILE A 115 -3.88 5.96 1.18
C ILE A 115 -4.90 4.86 0.94
N HIS A 116 -4.43 3.69 0.54
CA HIS A 116 -5.23 2.50 0.31
C HIS A 116 -5.52 1.81 1.63
N CYS A 117 -6.79 1.46 1.81
CA CYS A 117 -7.29 0.87 3.04
C CYS A 117 -8.10 -0.38 2.74
N TYR A 118 -8.07 -1.35 3.66
CA TYR A 118 -9.15 -2.32 3.81
C TYR A 118 -10.25 -1.76 4.69
N ARG A 119 -11.44 -2.36 4.59
CA ARG A 119 -12.55 -2.21 5.54
C ARG A 119 -12.69 -3.48 6.37
N LEU A 120 -12.69 -3.37 7.70
CA LEU A 120 -12.81 -4.52 8.60
C LEU A 120 -14.12 -5.27 8.39
N GLY A 121 -15.23 -4.57 8.17
CA GLY A 121 -16.53 -5.17 7.87
C GLY A 121 -16.55 -5.93 6.54
N GLU A 122 -15.81 -5.48 5.54
CA GLU A 122 -15.65 -6.19 4.26
C GLU A 122 -14.78 -7.44 4.44
N LEU A 123 -13.67 -7.33 5.18
CA LEU A 123 -12.81 -8.45 5.52
C LEU A 123 -13.55 -9.53 6.32
N ALA A 124 -14.36 -9.11 7.32
CA ALA A 124 -15.21 -10.02 8.10
C ALA A 124 -16.20 -10.79 7.22
N ALA A 125 -16.62 -10.19 6.09
CA ALA A 125 -17.48 -10.82 5.10
C ALA A 125 -16.72 -11.56 3.99
N GLY A 126 -15.40 -11.75 4.14
CA GLY A 126 -14.55 -12.48 3.20
C GLY A 126 -14.21 -11.72 1.93
N ARG A 127 -14.34 -10.38 1.91
CA ARG A 127 -14.05 -9.53 0.74
C ARG A 127 -12.81 -8.68 1.01
N SER A 128 -11.83 -8.73 0.10
CA SER A 128 -10.60 -7.91 0.18
C SER A 128 -10.68 -6.62 -0.63
N THR A 129 -11.89 -6.06 -0.80
CA THR A 129 -12.09 -4.82 -1.55
C THR A 129 -11.28 -3.67 -0.95
N VAL A 130 -10.54 -2.97 -1.80
CA VAL A 130 -9.67 -1.87 -1.44
C VAL A 130 -10.36 -0.55 -1.74
N VAL A 131 -10.27 0.36 -0.79
CA VAL A 131 -10.73 1.74 -0.94
C VAL A 131 -9.58 2.71 -0.74
N GLY A 132 -9.63 3.86 -1.41
CA GLY A 132 -8.65 4.93 -1.30
C GLY A 132 -9.20 6.10 -0.50
N VAL A 133 -8.37 6.65 0.38
CA VAL A 133 -8.61 7.89 1.10
C VAL A 133 -7.57 8.92 0.64
N SER A 134 -8.01 10.15 0.34
CA SER A 134 -7.09 11.21 -0.07
C SER A 134 -6.05 11.50 1.03
N ARG A 135 -4.76 11.34 0.68
CA ARG A 135 -3.64 11.68 1.57
C ARG A 135 -3.71 13.12 2.03
N HIS A 136 -3.89 14.02 1.08
CA HIS A 136 -3.94 15.46 1.31
C HIS A 136 -5.07 15.85 2.27
N ALA A 137 -6.30 15.37 2.05
CA ALA A 137 -7.41 15.60 2.98
C ALA A 137 -7.08 15.06 4.39
N ALA A 138 -6.50 13.85 4.46
CA ALA A 138 -6.12 13.21 5.71
C ALA A 138 -4.98 13.93 6.44
N ASP A 139 -4.14 14.69 5.76
CA ASP A 139 -3.12 15.54 6.39
C ASP A 139 -3.65 16.91 6.80
N GLU A 140 -4.33 17.59 5.90
CA GLU A 140 -4.75 18.97 6.12
C GLU A 140 -5.96 19.07 7.06
N GLY A 141 -6.63 17.95 7.34
CA GLY A 141 -7.80 17.92 8.20
C GLY A 141 -9.08 18.30 7.45
N GLY A 142 -9.19 17.86 6.20
CA GLY A 142 -10.41 17.98 5.42
C GLY A 142 -11.51 17.03 5.89
N GLU A 143 -12.40 16.65 4.99
CA GLU A 143 -13.46 15.68 5.26
C GLU A 143 -13.08 14.28 4.73
N LEU A 144 -13.63 13.24 5.37
CA LEU A 144 -13.46 11.88 4.89
C LEU A 144 -14.13 11.73 3.50
N SER A 145 -13.32 11.36 2.51
CA SER A 145 -13.80 10.94 1.19
C SER A 145 -13.17 9.59 0.86
N VAL A 146 -14.01 8.56 0.77
CA VAL A 146 -13.61 7.19 0.43
C VAL A 146 -13.97 6.92 -1.02
N ARG A 147 -13.04 6.36 -1.80
CA ARG A 147 -13.25 5.99 -3.19
C ARG A 147 -13.00 4.49 -3.38
N PRO A 148 -13.83 3.75 -4.12
CA PRO A 148 -13.51 2.39 -4.48
C PRO A 148 -12.27 2.37 -5.38
N CYS A 149 -11.27 1.54 -5.04
CA CYS A 149 -10.03 1.43 -5.82
C CYS A 149 -9.96 0.10 -6.58
N GLY A 150 -10.37 -1.01 -5.98
CA GLY A 150 -10.33 -2.30 -6.67
C GLY A 150 -10.77 -3.46 -5.78
N PRO A 151 -10.92 -4.66 -6.36
CA PRO A 151 -11.38 -5.85 -5.65
C PRO A 151 -10.33 -6.44 -4.70
N SER A 152 -9.05 -6.11 -4.88
CA SER A 152 -7.91 -6.63 -4.12
C SER A 152 -6.74 -5.64 -4.16
N LEU A 153 -5.79 -5.76 -3.24
CA LEU A 153 -4.61 -4.91 -3.17
C LEU A 153 -3.66 -5.16 -4.34
N LEU A 154 -3.45 -6.42 -4.72
CA LEU A 154 -2.60 -6.75 -5.88
C LEU A 154 -3.20 -6.25 -7.20
N THR A 155 -4.52 -6.17 -7.34
CA THR A 155 -5.15 -5.54 -8.52
C THR A 155 -4.87 -4.04 -8.54
N VAL A 156 -5.03 -3.35 -7.41
CA VAL A 156 -4.74 -1.91 -7.30
C VAL A 156 -3.27 -1.61 -7.60
N LEU A 157 -2.35 -2.41 -7.03
CA LEU A 157 -0.92 -2.26 -7.29
C LEU A 157 -0.58 -2.47 -8.76
N HIS A 158 -1.14 -3.50 -9.39
CA HIS A 158 -0.92 -3.79 -10.81
C HIS A 158 -1.42 -2.64 -11.69
N GLU A 159 -2.64 -2.15 -11.47
CA GLU A 159 -3.19 -1.01 -12.20
C GLU A 159 -2.32 0.24 -12.05
N TYR A 160 -1.78 0.48 -10.85
CA TYR A 160 -0.88 1.59 -10.59
C TYR A 160 0.44 1.45 -11.35
N VAL A 161 1.15 0.32 -11.22
CA VAL A 161 2.47 0.15 -11.88
C VAL A 161 2.37 0.10 -13.39
N ASP A 162 1.32 -0.51 -13.95
CA ASP A 162 1.05 -0.52 -15.39
C ASP A 162 0.79 0.90 -15.91
N ALA A 163 -0.03 1.68 -15.21
CA ALA A 163 -0.27 3.06 -15.59
C ALA A 163 0.96 3.95 -15.42
N ARG A 164 1.79 3.70 -14.40
CA ARG A 164 3.05 4.43 -14.18
C ARG A 164 4.05 4.12 -15.29
N HIS A 165 4.23 2.85 -15.63
CA HIS A 165 5.08 2.45 -16.74
C HIS A 165 4.66 3.09 -18.07
N ARG A 166 3.36 3.06 -18.41
CA ARG A 166 2.85 3.75 -19.60
C ARG A 166 3.06 5.26 -19.57
N LEU A 167 2.99 5.86 -18.38
CA LEU A 167 3.28 7.27 -18.22
C LEU A 167 4.78 7.55 -18.47
N ASP A 168 5.68 6.68 -18.03
CA ASP A 168 7.12 6.81 -18.25
C ASP A 168 7.48 6.63 -19.74
N GLU A 169 6.92 5.61 -20.39
CA GLU A 169 7.03 5.43 -21.86
C GLU A 169 6.49 6.62 -22.64
N TRP A 170 5.43 7.26 -22.13
CA TRP A 170 4.89 8.46 -22.76
C TRP A 170 5.80 9.66 -22.54
N GLU A 171 6.28 9.86 -21.31
CA GLU A 171 7.09 11.02 -20.91
C GLU A 171 8.42 11.04 -21.65
N ILE A 172 9.10 9.90 -21.79
CA ILE A 172 10.40 9.81 -22.48
C ILE A 172 10.33 10.30 -23.92
N MET A 173 9.16 10.15 -24.56
CA MET A 173 8.90 10.56 -25.94
C MET A 173 8.51 12.05 -26.08
N GLN A 174 8.43 12.81 -24.99
CA GLN A 174 7.98 14.20 -25.04
C GLN A 174 9.12 15.19 -25.36
N PRO A 175 8.85 16.26 -26.15
CA PRO A 175 9.86 17.28 -26.46
C PRO A 175 10.38 18.07 -25.26
N TRP A 176 9.69 18.02 -24.12
CA TRP A 176 10.10 18.68 -22.87
C TRP A 176 10.81 17.73 -21.90
N ASN A 177 11.02 16.46 -22.27
CA ASN A 177 11.75 15.51 -21.48
C ASN A 177 13.26 15.78 -21.54
N TRP A 178 13.69 16.85 -20.88
CA TRP A 178 15.09 17.27 -20.79
C TRP A 178 15.34 18.05 -19.50
N GLY A 179 16.58 17.97 -19.00
CA GLY A 179 17.00 18.67 -17.79
C GLY A 179 16.79 17.84 -16.52
N ALA A 180 16.75 18.51 -15.37
CA ALA A 180 16.59 17.81 -14.10
C ALA A 180 15.19 17.18 -13.99
N GLY A 181 15.14 15.87 -13.75
CA GLY A 181 13.90 15.10 -13.66
C GLY A 181 13.35 14.61 -15.00
N SER A 182 14.15 14.63 -16.07
CA SER A 182 13.82 13.93 -17.30
C SER A 182 13.82 12.42 -17.08
N ILE A 183 12.85 11.74 -17.68
CA ILE A 183 12.76 10.29 -17.72
C ILE A 183 13.76 9.75 -18.74
N ASP A 184 14.58 8.79 -18.34
CA ASP A 184 15.50 8.09 -19.22
C ASP A 184 15.09 6.62 -19.43
N ASP A 185 15.82 5.92 -20.28
CA ASP A 185 15.54 4.51 -20.60
C ASP A 185 15.67 3.60 -19.35
N GLU A 186 16.51 3.98 -18.39
CA GLU A 186 16.70 3.22 -17.15
C GLU A 186 15.45 3.32 -16.27
N GLU A 187 14.89 4.51 -16.10
CA GLU A 187 13.64 4.70 -15.36
C GLU A 187 12.44 3.98 -16.01
N VAL A 188 12.38 3.95 -17.36
CA VAL A 188 11.33 3.19 -18.07
C VAL A 188 11.47 1.69 -17.82
N GLU A 189 12.69 1.14 -17.87
CA GLU A 189 12.92 -0.28 -17.61
C GLU A 189 12.68 -0.63 -16.14
N GLN A 190 13.07 0.23 -15.19
CA GLN A 190 12.71 0.05 -13.77
C GLN A 190 11.19 -0.03 -13.59
N SER A 191 10.42 0.86 -14.21
CA SER A 191 8.95 0.79 -14.17
C SER A 191 8.39 -0.48 -14.81
N ARG A 192 9.04 -1.03 -15.83
CA ARG A 192 8.66 -2.31 -16.44
C ARG A 192 8.96 -3.49 -15.50
N GLU A 193 10.12 -3.49 -14.85
CA GLU A 193 10.50 -4.49 -13.84
C GLU A 193 9.48 -4.51 -12.70
N ARG A 194 9.00 -3.33 -12.25
CA ARG A 194 7.91 -3.21 -11.27
C ARG A 194 6.62 -3.91 -11.69
N VAL A 195 6.22 -3.81 -12.96
CA VAL A 195 5.05 -4.55 -13.47
C VAL A 195 5.29 -6.05 -13.31
N ALA A 196 6.46 -6.54 -13.73
CA ALA A 196 6.80 -7.96 -13.67
C ALA A 196 6.87 -8.50 -12.23
N GLU A 197 7.35 -7.69 -11.27
CA GLU A 197 7.35 -8.01 -9.84
C GLU A 197 5.92 -8.21 -9.31
N ILE A 198 5.02 -7.26 -9.57
CA ILE A 198 3.62 -7.38 -9.11
C ILE A 198 2.92 -8.58 -9.76
N GLU A 199 3.17 -8.86 -11.05
CA GLU A 199 2.66 -10.06 -11.70
C GLU A 199 3.23 -11.35 -11.07
N ALA A 200 4.49 -11.33 -10.62
CA ALA A 200 5.08 -12.47 -9.92
C ALA A 200 4.38 -12.72 -8.56
N LEU A 201 4.06 -11.65 -7.82
CA LEU A 201 3.27 -11.76 -6.58
C LEU A 201 1.86 -12.29 -6.85
N GLN A 202 1.22 -11.88 -7.94
CA GLN A 202 -0.09 -12.43 -8.33
C GLN A 202 -0.02 -13.93 -8.66
N ARG A 203 1.04 -14.38 -9.35
CA ARG A 203 1.28 -15.80 -9.62
C ARG A 203 1.52 -16.58 -8.32
N GLU A 204 2.30 -16.03 -7.40
CA GLU A 204 2.56 -16.64 -6.10
C GLU A 204 1.27 -16.78 -5.28
N LEU A 205 0.44 -15.74 -5.23
CA LEU A 205 -0.86 -15.81 -4.58
C LEU A 205 -1.73 -16.93 -5.17
N ALA A 206 -1.83 -17.01 -6.50
CA ALA A 206 -2.61 -18.04 -7.18
C ALA A 206 -2.11 -19.46 -6.86
N ASN A 207 -0.79 -19.65 -6.73
CA ASN A 207 -0.20 -20.92 -6.32
C ASN A 207 -0.59 -21.30 -4.89
N ARG A 208 -0.58 -20.35 -3.95
CA ARG A 208 -0.94 -20.57 -2.53
C ARG A 208 -2.42 -20.88 -2.37
N THR A 209 -3.29 -20.12 -3.02
CA THR A 209 -4.75 -20.36 -2.95
C THR A 209 -5.14 -21.66 -3.64
N GLY A 210 -4.55 -21.96 -4.80
CA GLY A 210 -4.79 -23.21 -5.51
C GLY A 210 -4.24 -24.47 -4.81
N ALA A 211 -3.24 -24.32 -3.94
CA ALA A 211 -2.75 -25.39 -3.07
C ALA A 211 -3.65 -25.63 -1.84
N THR A 212 -4.45 -24.63 -1.44
CA THR A 212 -5.34 -24.73 -0.27
C THR A 212 -6.70 -25.35 -0.64
N GLU A 213 -7.07 -25.34 -1.92
CA GLU A 213 -8.31 -25.94 -2.44
C GLU A 213 -8.18 -27.42 -2.87
N LYS A 214 -6.98 -28.01 -2.78
CA LYS A 214 -6.71 -29.43 -3.10
C LYS A 214 -6.52 -30.26 -1.84
#